data_AF-A0A328NCC1-F1
#
_entry.id   AF-A0A328NCC1-F1
#
_cell.length_a   1.000
_cell.length_b   1.000
_cell.length_c   1.000
_cell.angle_alpha   90.00
_cell.angle_beta   90.00
_cell.angle_gamma   90.00
#
_symmetry.space_group_name_H-M   'P 1'
#
loop_
_entity.id
_entity.type
_entity.pdbx_description
1 polymer ?
#
loop_
_entity_poly.entity_id
_entity_poly.type
_entity_poly.pdbx_seq_one_letter_code
_entity_poly.pdbx_strand_id
1 'polypeptide(L)'
;MACAYDREELPDEAETETADRRALEAAFHEAMVRTYERARDEAHYHAALLLRMVTEKGGLATAWQLLHHPVVSDGFTALWERGRVDLTAEAVVIRPRFRALFTGEELAIASSRVVGASAHTTT
;
A
#
# COMPACT_ATOMS: atom_id res chain seq x y z
N MET A 1 -40.68 17.27 36.25
CA MET A 1 -39.84 17.97 35.26
C MET A 1 -38.65 17.07 34.99
N ALA A 2 -38.79 16.16 34.02
CA ALA A 2 -37.73 15.22 33.66
C ALA A 2 -36.86 15.90 32.60
N CYS A 3 -35.61 16.19 32.94
CA CYS A 3 -34.61 16.47 31.91
C CYS A 3 -34.34 15.14 31.21
N ALA A 4 -34.79 15.05 29.96
CA ALA A 4 -34.29 14.06 29.03
C ALA A 4 -32.77 14.29 28.98
N TYR A 5 -31.99 13.32 29.47
CA TYR A 5 -30.65 13.20 28.96
C TYR A 5 -30.84 12.75 27.51
N ASP A 6 -30.63 13.69 26.58
CA ASP A 6 -30.33 13.37 25.20
C ASP A 6 -29.27 12.28 25.23
N ARG A 7 -29.71 11.06 24.91
CA ARG A 7 -28.84 9.91 24.74
C ARG A 7 -28.16 10.15 23.40
N GLU A 8 -27.06 10.90 23.43
CA GLU A 8 -26.07 10.84 22.37
C GLU A 8 -25.59 9.39 22.33
N GLU A 9 -26.22 8.61 21.46
CA GLU A 9 -25.85 7.23 21.16
C GLU A 9 -24.50 7.31 20.47
N LEU A 10 -23.44 7.32 21.28
CA LEU A 10 -22.06 7.25 20.83
C LEU A 10 -21.96 6.03 19.92
N PRO A 11 -21.47 6.18 18.67
CA PRO A 11 -21.36 5.06 17.75
C PRO A 11 -20.54 3.96 18.41
N ASP A 12 -20.95 2.70 18.18
CA ASP A 12 -20.24 1.53 18.67
C ASP A 12 -18.77 1.63 18.25
N GLU A 13 -17.85 1.55 19.20
CA GLU A 13 -16.42 1.76 18.97
C GLU A 13 -15.89 0.80 17.87
N ALA A 14 -16.48 -0.39 17.79
CA ALA A 14 -16.18 -1.39 16.75
C ALA A 14 -16.66 -0.98 15.34
N GLU A 15 -17.76 -0.25 15.22
CA GLU A 15 -18.26 0.26 13.94
C GLU A 15 -17.35 1.37 13.40
N THR A 16 -16.88 2.25 14.29
CA THR A 16 -15.93 3.33 13.96
C THR A 16 -14.59 2.74 13.51
N GLU A 17 -14.04 1.77 14.24
CA GLU A 17 -12.79 1.10 13.88
C GLU A 17 -12.88 0.37 12.52
N THR A 18 -14.02 -0.28 12.25
CA THR A 18 -14.26 -0.93 10.96
C THR A 18 -14.38 0.07 9.81
N ALA A 19 -15.04 1.21 10.03
CA ALA A 19 -15.16 2.28 9.04
C ALA A 19 -13.81 2.92 8.74
N ASP A 20 -13.01 3.20 9.77
CA ASP A 20 -11.67 3.77 9.66
C ASP A 20 -10.73 2.83 8.89
N ARG A 21 -10.79 1.53 9.18
CA ARG A 21 -10.04 0.53 8.42
C ARG A 21 -10.42 0.52 6.93
N ARG A 22 -11.72 0.52 6.60
CA ARG A 22 -12.19 0.56 5.20
C ARG A 22 -11.72 1.83 4.48
N ALA A 23 -11.77 2.97 5.16
CA ALA A 23 -11.26 4.23 4.63
C ALA A 23 -9.74 4.15 4.38
N LEU A 24 -8.99 3.51 5.28
CA LEU A 24 -7.55 3.32 5.13
C LEU A 24 -7.22 2.38 3.96
N GLU A 25 -7.97 1.29 3.79
CA GLU A 25 -7.83 0.37 2.65
C GLU A 25 -8.15 1.05 1.32
N ALA A 26 -9.17 1.91 1.26
CA ALA A 26 -9.48 2.72 0.08
C ALA A 26 -8.35 3.71 -0.24
N ALA A 27 -7.83 4.42 0.76
CA ALA A 27 -6.69 5.32 0.60
C ALA A 27 -5.43 4.57 0.15
N PHE A 28 -5.25 3.32 0.59
CA PHE A 28 -4.17 2.45 0.14
C PHE A 28 -4.34 2.06 -1.34
N HIS A 29 -5.55 1.67 -1.75
CA HIS A 29 -5.86 1.40 -3.15
C HIS A 29 -5.54 2.60 -4.04
N GLU A 30 -5.99 3.81 -3.68
CA GLU A 30 -5.64 5.01 -4.44
C GLU A 30 -4.13 5.27 -4.50
N ALA A 31 -3.41 5.00 -3.42
CA ALA A 31 -1.95 5.16 -3.40
C ALA A 31 -1.25 4.17 -4.34
N MET A 32 -1.77 2.94 -4.48
CA MET A 32 -1.29 1.96 -5.44
C MET A 32 -1.57 2.41 -6.89
N VAL A 33 -2.76 2.93 -7.17
CA VAL A 33 -3.11 3.48 -8.50
C VAL A 33 -2.22 4.67 -8.85
N ARG A 34 -2.06 5.64 -7.94
CA ARG A 34 -1.15 6.78 -8.15
C ARG A 34 0.29 6.36 -8.38
N THR A 35 0.73 5.29 -7.71
CA THR A 35 2.07 4.76 -7.90
C THR A 35 2.27 4.17 -9.29
N TYR A 36 1.25 3.47 -9.82
CA TYR A 36 1.23 3.03 -11.22
C TYR A 36 1.28 4.21 -12.21
N GLU A 37 0.47 5.26 -12.00
CA GLU A 37 0.44 6.44 -12.86
C GLU A 37 1.80 7.12 -12.91
N ARG A 38 2.44 7.32 -11.75
CA ARG A 38 3.79 7.87 -11.68
C ARG A 38 4.84 6.97 -12.34
N ALA A 39 4.70 5.65 -12.24
CA ALA A 39 5.62 4.72 -12.91
C ALA A 39 5.52 4.87 -14.44
N ARG A 40 4.31 5.04 -14.96
CA ARG A 40 4.06 5.30 -16.38
C ARG A 40 4.63 6.66 -16.79
N ASP A 41 4.30 7.71 -16.06
CA ASP A 41 4.52 9.09 -16.50
C ASP A 41 5.95 9.58 -16.20
N GLU A 42 6.53 9.18 -15.06
CA GLU A 42 7.83 9.65 -14.60
C GLU A 42 8.97 8.64 -14.83
N ALA A 43 8.66 7.35 -15.00
CA ALA A 43 9.66 6.28 -15.19
C ALA A 43 9.52 5.55 -16.53
N HIS A 44 8.55 5.96 -17.38
CA HIS A 44 8.24 5.34 -18.66
C HIS A 44 8.04 3.82 -18.57
N TYR A 45 7.48 3.35 -17.45
CA TYR A 45 7.23 1.93 -17.19
C TYR A 45 5.74 1.64 -17.08
N HIS A 46 5.24 0.84 -18.03
CA HIS A 46 3.82 0.51 -18.13
C HIS A 46 3.53 -0.82 -17.40
N ALA A 47 3.28 -0.75 -16.09
CA ALA A 47 3.02 -1.94 -15.25
C ALA A 47 1.58 -2.50 -15.43
N ALA A 48 1.26 -3.00 -16.62
CA ALA A 48 -0.10 -3.46 -16.97
C ALA A 48 -0.64 -4.56 -16.03
N LEU A 49 0.23 -5.48 -15.60
CA LEU A 49 -0.13 -6.52 -14.63
C LEU A 49 -0.51 -5.94 -13.27
N LEU A 50 0.25 -4.96 -12.77
CA LEU A 50 -0.04 -4.28 -11.50
C LEU A 50 -1.40 -3.58 -11.58
N LEU A 51 -1.64 -2.79 -12.63
CA LEU A 51 -2.91 -2.09 -12.81
C LEU A 51 -4.09 -3.07 -12.83
N ARG A 52 -3.95 -4.17 -13.57
CA ARG A 52 -4.97 -5.22 -13.63
C ARG A 52 -5.25 -5.81 -12.25
N MET A 53 -4.22 -6.21 -11.51
CA MET A 53 -4.36 -6.79 -10.17
C MET A 53 -5.03 -5.81 -9.19
N VAL A 54 -4.61 -4.55 -9.19
CA VAL A 54 -5.17 -3.51 -8.32
C VAL A 54 -6.65 -3.27 -8.65
N THR A 55 -7.01 -3.29 -9.94
CA THR A 55 -8.40 -3.10 -10.40
C THR A 55 -9.28 -4.29 -10.05
N GLU A 56 -8.81 -5.53 -10.26
CA GLU A 56 -9.60 -6.74 -10.06
C GLU A 56 -9.70 -7.15 -8.58
N LYS A 57 -8.64 -6.96 -7.80
CA LYS A 57 -8.53 -7.48 -6.42
C LYS A 57 -8.45 -6.39 -5.34
N GLY A 58 -8.20 -5.14 -5.73
CA GLY A 58 -7.89 -4.06 -4.80
C GLY A 58 -6.39 -3.95 -4.48
N GLY A 59 -6.01 -2.81 -3.89
CA GLY A 59 -4.62 -2.49 -3.60
C GLY A 59 -4.03 -3.38 -2.51
N LEU A 60 -4.76 -3.57 -1.41
CA LEU A 60 -4.29 -4.33 -0.25
C LEU A 60 -4.02 -5.80 -0.60
N ALA A 61 -4.99 -6.48 -1.22
CA ALA A 61 -4.83 -7.87 -1.66
C ALA A 61 -3.68 -8.05 -2.66
N THR A 62 -3.49 -7.06 -3.54
CA THR A 62 -2.36 -7.05 -4.48
C THR A 62 -1.03 -6.93 -3.76
N ALA A 63 -0.88 -5.98 -2.84
CA ALA A 63 0.33 -5.81 -2.05
C ALA A 63 0.65 -7.06 -1.21
N TRP A 64 -0.36 -7.62 -0.55
CA TRP A 64 -0.23 -8.88 0.20
C TRP A 64 0.31 -10.01 -0.70
N GLN A 65 -0.27 -10.19 -1.89
CA GLN A 65 0.18 -11.21 -2.84
C GLN A 65 1.64 -11.01 -3.28
N LEU A 66 2.05 -9.76 -3.53
CA LEU A 66 3.42 -9.43 -3.95
C LEU A 66 4.46 -9.66 -2.83
N LEU A 67 4.08 -9.46 -1.57
CA LEU A 67 4.96 -9.68 -0.42
C LEU A 67 5.16 -11.18 -0.14
N HIS A 68 4.11 -11.99 -0.27
CA HIS A 68 4.15 -13.44 -0.02
C HIS A 68 4.67 -14.25 -1.21
N HIS A 69 4.86 -13.63 -2.37
CA HIS A 69 5.48 -14.30 -3.49
C HIS A 69 7.00 -14.50 -3.21
N PRO A 70 7.54 -15.71 -3.40
CA PRO A 70 8.93 -16.02 -3.06
C PRO A 70 9.94 -15.29 -3.94
N VAL A 71 9.52 -14.92 -5.16
CA VAL A 71 10.33 -14.17 -6.11
C VAL A 71 9.86 -12.72 -6.14
N VAL A 72 10.81 -11.78 -6.10
CA VAL A 72 10.54 -10.35 -6.30
C VAL A 72 9.86 -10.14 -7.65
N SER A 73 8.84 -9.28 -7.70
CA SER A 73 8.07 -9.07 -8.92
C SER A 73 8.90 -8.40 -10.02
N ASP A 74 8.63 -8.75 -11.28
CA ASP A 74 9.26 -8.09 -12.43
C ASP A 74 9.05 -6.57 -12.42
N GLY A 75 7.90 -6.11 -11.92
CA GLY A 75 7.62 -4.67 -11.77
C GLY A 75 8.53 -3.98 -10.75
N PHE A 76 8.89 -4.66 -9.66
CA PHE A 76 9.87 -4.14 -8.72
C PHE A 76 11.25 -4.03 -9.39
N THR A 77 11.71 -5.09 -10.05
CA THR A 77 13.00 -5.11 -10.75
C THR A 77 13.07 -4.00 -11.80
N ALA A 78 12.02 -3.86 -12.63
CA ALA A 78 11.97 -2.83 -13.67
C ALA A 78 12.06 -1.40 -13.09
N LEU A 79 11.44 -1.14 -11.94
CA LEU A 79 11.51 0.17 -11.27
C LEU A 79 12.84 0.40 -10.57
N TRP A 80 13.44 -0.65 -10.01
CA TRP A 80 14.78 -0.58 -9.44
C TRP A 80 15.84 -0.22 -10.49
N GLU A 81 15.82 -0.89 -11.65
CA GLU A 81 16.70 -0.59 -12.79
C GLU A 81 16.57 0.85 -13.29
N ARG A 82 15.42 1.48 -13.02
CA ARG A 82 15.13 2.88 -13.38
C ARG A 82 15.44 3.87 -12.26
N GLY A 83 15.95 3.41 -11.10
CA GLY A 83 16.17 4.25 -9.93
C GLY A 83 14.90 4.77 -9.27
N ARG A 84 13.75 4.12 -9.52
CA ARG A 84 12.41 4.55 -9.08
C ARG A 84 11.77 3.57 -8.11
N VAL A 85 12.56 3.06 -7.17
CA VAL A 85 12.08 2.15 -6.10
C VAL A 85 10.99 2.81 -5.26
N ASP A 86 10.96 4.14 -5.18
CA ASP A 86 9.88 4.92 -4.54
C ASP A 86 8.49 4.67 -5.13
N LEU A 87 8.44 4.13 -6.36
CA LEU A 87 7.21 3.79 -7.10
C LEU A 87 6.85 2.30 -7.02
N THR A 88 7.44 1.55 -6.10
CA THR A 88 7.09 0.13 -5.89
C THR A 88 5.93 -0.03 -4.92
N ALA A 89 5.26 -1.18 -4.97
CA ALA A 89 4.22 -1.51 -3.98
C ALA A 89 4.81 -1.53 -2.56
N GLU A 90 6.01 -2.08 -2.40
CA GLU A 90 6.78 -2.13 -1.16
C GLU A 90 7.02 -0.73 -0.57
N ALA A 91 7.36 0.25 -1.41
CA ALA A 91 7.52 1.63 -0.98
C ALA A 91 6.20 2.27 -0.52
N VAL A 92 5.04 1.83 -1.03
CA VAL A 92 3.72 2.24 -0.53
C VAL A 92 3.42 1.59 0.81
N VAL A 93 3.67 0.27 0.93
CA VAL A 93 3.43 -0.55 2.14
C VAL A 93 4.11 0.04 3.38
N ILE A 94 5.37 0.47 3.26
CA ILE A 94 6.15 0.95 4.41
C ILE A 94 5.77 2.36 4.87
N ARG A 95 4.92 3.09 4.13
CA ARG A 95 4.53 4.46 4.49
C ARG A 95 3.83 4.46 5.86
N PRO A 96 4.18 5.38 6.77
CA PRO A 96 3.69 5.34 8.16
C PRO A 96 2.17 5.19 8.30
N ARG A 97 1.40 5.90 7.46
CA ARG A 97 -0.07 5.87 7.47
C ARG A 97 -0.66 4.50 7.19
N PHE A 98 0.02 3.65 6.42
CA PHE A 98 -0.52 2.36 5.95
C PHE A 98 -0.02 1.16 6.74
N ARG A 99 0.95 1.35 7.64
CA ARG A 99 1.55 0.25 8.41
C ARG A 99 0.53 -0.58 9.18
N ALA A 100 -0.57 0.04 9.63
CA ALA A 100 -1.65 -0.65 10.33
C ALA A 100 -2.40 -1.70 9.48
N LEU A 101 -2.27 -1.66 8.14
CA LEU A 101 -2.86 -2.65 7.25
C LEU A 101 -2.02 -3.92 7.09
N PHE A 102 -0.79 -3.92 7.61
CA PHE A 102 0.20 -4.97 7.38
C PHE A 102 0.76 -5.51 8.68
N THR A 103 1.21 -6.76 8.64
CA THR A 103 1.92 -7.41 9.75
C THR A 103 3.35 -6.90 9.84
N GLY A 104 3.99 -7.11 11.01
CA GLY A 104 5.40 -6.79 11.18
C GLY A 104 6.32 -7.53 10.18
N GLU A 105 5.97 -8.76 9.81
CA GLU A 105 6.71 -9.56 8.83
C GLU A 105 6.59 -8.97 7.42
N GLU A 106 5.38 -8.61 7.00
CA GLU A 106 5.12 -7.96 5.71
C GLU A 106 5.88 -6.63 5.59
N LEU A 107 5.88 -5.81 6.66
CA LEU A 107 6.63 -4.56 6.72
C LEU A 107 8.14 -4.80 6.67
N ALA A 108 8.65 -5.85 7.30
CA ALA A 108 10.06 -6.21 7.28
C ALA A 108 10.50 -6.66 5.87
N ILE A 109 9.68 -7.48 5.19
CA ILE A 109 9.92 -7.89 3.80
C ILE A 109 9.97 -6.67 2.88
N ALA A 110 8.94 -5.80 2.95
CA ALA A 110 8.87 -4.61 2.13
C ALA A 110 10.06 -3.67 2.37
N SER A 111 10.40 -3.43 3.64
CA SER A 111 11.52 -2.57 4.03
C SER A 111 12.86 -3.14 3.55
N SER A 112 13.08 -4.45 3.72
CA SER A 112 14.29 -5.13 3.27
C SER A 112 14.51 -4.98 1.76
N ARG A 113 13.44 -5.19 0.96
CA ARG A 113 13.49 -5.00 -0.50
C ARG A 113 13.85 -3.56 -0.87
N VAL A 114 13.17 -2.56 -0.29
CA VAL A 114 13.39 -1.15 -0.61
C VAL A 114 14.78 -0.66 -0.18
N VAL A 115 15.22 -1.00 1.03
CA VAL A 115 16.54 -0.60 1.56
C VAL A 115 17.66 -1.28 0.79
N GLY A 116 17.54 -2.59 0.54
CA GLY A 116 18.50 -3.32 -0.28
C GLY A 116 18.67 -2.66 -1.64
N ALA A 117 17.56 -2.45 -2.35
CA ALA A 117 17.55 -1.82 -3.67
C ALA A 117 18.16 -0.40 -3.69
N SER A 118 17.94 0.39 -2.64
CA SER A 118 18.43 1.78 -2.53
C SER A 118 19.92 1.87 -2.15
N ALA A 119 20.49 0.82 -1.53
CA ALA A 119 21.90 0.79 -1.16
C ALA A 119 22.85 0.67 -2.37
N HIS A 120 22.32 0.28 -3.54
CA HIS A 120 23.10 0.04 -4.76
C HIS A 120 23.24 1.28 -5.66
N THR A 121 22.57 2.39 -5.34
CA THR A 121 22.51 3.60 -6.19
C THR A 121 23.61 4.63 -5.90
N THR A 122 24.68 4.26 -5.17
CA THR A 122 25.77 5.19 -4.74
C THR A 122 27.06 5.07 -5.56
N THR A 123 27.05 4.52 -6.78
CA THR A 123 28.24 4.50 -7.67
C THR A 123 27.96 5.24 -8.96
#